data_AF-A0A378Q0D1-F1
#
_entry.id   AF-A0A378Q0D1-F1
#
_cell.length_a   1.000
_cell.length_b   1.000
_cell.length_c   1.000
_cell.angle_alpha   90.00
_cell.angle_beta   90.00
_cell.angle_gamma   90.00
#
_symmetry.space_group_name_H-M   'P 1'
#
loop_
_entity.id
_entity.type
_entity.pdbx_description
1 polymer ?
#
loop_
_entity_poly.entity_id
_entity_poly.type
_entity_poly.pdbx_seq_one_letter_code
_entity_poly.pdbx_strand_id
1 'polypeptide(L)'
;MQKPNKLIHTLGILALLGVGGAAHSAVTLSADESARIEEVAGICMLASKGVYDIAIDHQNGVSKDKAKKNLDKALKRVEKGFSKKDMVSFIDETWQNGLNIIYKMPVYDDKADKERFVQQAVEGSLNACFNDLDG
;
A
#
# COMPACT_ATOMS: atom_id res chain seq x y z
N MET A 1 17.99 30.35 -19.58
CA MET A 1 16.65 29.81 -19.91
C MET A 1 16.37 28.64 -18.97
N GLN A 2 15.62 28.90 -17.90
CA GLN A 2 15.16 27.90 -16.93
C GLN A 2 13.77 27.41 -17.35
N LYS A 3 13.55 26.09 -17.38
CA LYS A 3 12.21 25.50 -17.33
C LYS A 3 11.96 24.99 -15.90
N PRO A 4 10.87 25.38 -15.24
CA PRO A 4 10.52 24.84 -13.94
C PRO A 4 9.80 23.49 -14.05
N ASN A 5 10.15 22.60 -13.12
CA ASN A 5 9.39 21.42 -12.72
C ASN A 5 7.99 21.78 -12.19
N LYS A 6 7.08 20.79 -12.27
CA LYS A 6 5.99 20.41 -11.33
C LYS A 6 4.68 20.16 -12.07
N LEU A 7 4.26 18.90 -12.11
CA LEU A 7 2.84 18.55 -12.19
C LEU A 7 2.54 17.62 -11.01
N ILE A 8 2.21 18.30 -9.91
CA ILE A 8 1.65 17.76 -8.69
C ILE A 8 0.13 17.84 -8.82
N HIS A 9 -0.55 16.80 -8.35
CA HIS A 9 -1.95 16.72 -7.91
C HIS A 9 -3.06 17.19 -8.85
N THR A 10 -3.90 16.23 -9.25
CA THR A 10 -5.35 16.45 -9.20
C THR A 10 -6.08 15.17 -8.81
N LEU A 11 -6.11 14.91 -7.50
CA LEU A 11 -7.24 14.24 -6.85
C LEU A 11 -8.41 15.24 -6.84
N GLY A 12 -9.54 14.86 -7.43
CA GLY A 12 -10.82 15.57 -7.28
C GLY A 12 -11.64 15.54 -8.56
N ILE A 13 -12.97 15.44 -8.56
CA ILE A 13 -13.98 15.41 -7.51
C ILE A 13 -15.23 14.80 -8.19
N LEU A 14 -15.99 14.05 -7.40
CA LEU A 14 -17.35 13.60 -7.69
C LEU A 14 -18.22 14.81 -8.13
N ALA A 15 -18.74 14.80 -9.36
CA ALA A 15 -19.76 15.77 -9.78
C ALA A 15 -20.88 15.05 -10.53
N LEU A 16 -22.01 14.96 -9.84
CA LEU A 16 -23.32 14.57 -10.35
C LEU A 16 -23.81 15.56 -11.42
N LEU A 17 -24.36 15.00 -12.50
CA LEU A 17 -25.43 15.51 -13.37
C LEU A 17 -25.34 16.97 -13.85
N GLY A 18 -25.09 17.16 -15.15
CA GLY A 18 -25.42 18.43 -15.82
C GLY A 18 -24.82 18.56 -17.22
N VAL A 19 -25.69 18.59 -18.22
CA VAL A 19 -25.45 18.76 -19.65
C VAL A 19 -24.41 19.86 -19.97
N GLY A 20 -23.36 19.51 -20.71
CA GLY A 20 -22.42 20.50 -21.27
C GLY A 20 -21.13 19.85 -21.76
N GLY A 21 -20.86 19.94 -23.06
CA GLY A 21 -19.80 19.19 -23.73
C GLY A 21 -18.38 19.46 -23.24
N ALA A 22 -17.75 18.42 -22.74
CA ALA A 22 -16.38 18.05 -23.06
C ALA A 22 -16.35 16.53 -23.01
N ALA A 23 -16.08 15.89 -24.15
CA ALA A 23 -15.84 14.45 -24.20
C ALA A 23 -14.50 14.17 -23.50
N HIS A 24 -14.51 14.19 -22.17
CA HIS A 24 -13.58 13.38 -21.41
C HIS A 24 -14.08 11.95 -21.62
N SER A 25 -13.36 11.18 -22.42
CA SER A 25 -13.60 9.75 -22.60
C SER A 25 -13.66 9.10 -21.22
N ALA A 26 -14.87 8.92 -20.70
CA ALA A 26 -15.09 8.05 -19.56
C ALA A 26 -14.67 6.66 -20.07
N VAL A 27 -13.53 6.17 -19.59
CA VAL A 27 -13.15 4.78 -19.83
C VAL A 27 -14.21 3.95 -19.11
N THR A 28 -15.18 3.45 -19.86
CA THR A 28 -16.13 2.46 -19.36
C THR A 28 -15.39 1.14 -19.31
N LEU A 29 -14.83 0.83 -18.15
CA LEU A 29 -14.27 -0.48 -17.87
C LEU A 29 -15.38 -1.53 -17.94
N SER A 30 -15.06 -2.71 -18.45
CA SER A 30 -15.93 -3.87 -18.28
C SER A 30 -16.06 -4.23 -16.80
N ALA A 31 -17.12 -4.97 -16.46
CA ALA A 31 -17.30 -5.48 -15.10
C ALA A 31 -16.12 -6.37 -14.66
N ASP A 32 -15.56 -7.15 -15.59
CA ASP A 32 -14.42 -8.03 -15.34
C ASP A 32 -13.13 -7.24 -15.08
N GLU A 33 -12.88 -6.15 -15.83
CA GLU A 33 -11.74 -5.27 -15.59
C GLU A 33 -11.87 -4.53 -14.26
N SER A 34 -13.07 -4.05 -13.92
CA SER A 34 -13.34 -3.38 -12.65
C SER A 34 -13.11 -4.33 -11.47
N ALA A 35 -13.62 -5.57 -11.54
CA ALA A 35 -13.42 -6.58 -10.50
C ALA A 35 -11.95 -6.97 -10.32
N ARG A 36 -11.17 -7.03 -11.40
CA ARG A 36 -9.73 -7.27 -11.33
C ARG A 36 -8.99 -6.13 -10.64
N ILE A 37 -9.32 -4.88 -10.98
CA ILE A 37 -8.71 -3.69 -10.36
C ILE A 37 -9.03 -3.65 -8.85
N GLU A 38 -10.27 -3.94 -8.47
CA GLU A 38 -10.67 -4.03 -7.05
C GLU A 38 -9.91 -5.12 -6.31
N GLU A 39 -9.70 -6.28 -6.94
CA GLU A 39 -8.92 -7.37 -6.37
C GLU A 39 -7.46 -6.95 -6.12
N VAL A 40 -6.80 -6.41 -7.16
CA VAL A 40 -5.40 -5.95 -7.07
C VAL A 40 -5.24 -4.86 -6.02
N ALA A 41 -6.13 -3.86 -6.03
CA ALA A 41 -6.14 -2.81 -5.01
C ALA A 41 -6.32 -3.40 -3.60
N GLY A 42 -7.24 -4.36 -3.43
CA GLY A 42 -7.45 -5.08 -2.18
C GLY A 42 -6.19 -5.75 -1.65
N ILE A 43 -5.47 -6.46 -2.53
CA ILE A 43 -4.22 -7.15 -2.20
C ILE A 43 -3.14 -6.13 -1.82
N CYS A 44 -2.95 -5.08 -2.61
CA CYS A 44 -1.94 -4.05 -2.32
C CYS A 44 -2.21 -3.28 -1.03
N MET A 45 -3.47 -3.00 -0.71
CA MET A 45 -3.85 -2.42 0.58
C MET A 45 -3.50 -3.35 1.74
N LEU A 46 -3.76 -4.65 1.61
CA LEU A 46 -3.47 -5.63 2.66
C LEU A 46 -1.96 -5.84 2.87
N ALA A 47 -1.21 -5.96 1.76
CA ALA A 47 0.25 -6.03 1.78
C ALA A 47 0.84 -4.80 2.47
N SER A 48 0.42 -3.60 2.06
CA SER A 48 0.91 -2.34 2.61
C SER A 48 0.45 -2.09 4.05
N LYS A 49 -0.69 -2.63 4.46
CA LYS A 49 -1.12 -2.59 5.86
C LYS A 49 -0.17 -3.35 6.78
N GLY A 50 0.35 -4.50 6.38
CA GLY A 50 1.35 -5.19 7.20
C GLY A 50 2.65 -4.38 7.30
N VAL A 51 3.08 -3.72 6.22
CA VAL A 51 4.23 -2.80 6.24
C VAL A 51 3.99 -1.61 7.17
N TYR A 52 2.77 -1.04 7.16
CA TYR A 52 2.36 -0.01 8.12
C TYR A 52 2.50 -0.51 9.57
N ASP A 53 1.94 -1.67 9.88
CA ASP A 53 1.94 -2.23 11.24
C ASP A 53 3.40 -2.48 11.71
N ILE A 54 4.28 -2.94 10.82
CA ILE A 54 5.73 -3.12 11.07
C ILE A 54 6.40 -1.78 11.36
N ALA A 55 6.13 -0.76 10.54
CA ALA A 55 6.73 0.56 10.70
C ALA A 55 6.33 1.20 12.03
N ILE A 56 5.06 1.05 12.43
CA ILE A 56 4.55 1.50 13.73
C ILE A 56 5.21 0.74 14.88
N ASP A 57 5.27 -0.60 14.80
CA ASP A 57 5.93 -1.42 15.81
C ASP A 57 7.40 -0.99 16.01
N HIS A 58 8.14 -0.82 14.92
CA HIS A 58 9.55 -0.39 14.96
C HIS A 58 9.72 1.00 15.59
N GLN A 59 8.95 2.00 15.15
CA GLN A 59 9.02 3.36 15.70
C GLN A 59 8.56 3.47 17.17
N ASN A 60 7.85 2.45 17.66
CA ASN A 60 7.44 2.31 19.07
C ASN A 60 8.38 1.42 19.89
N GLY A 61 9.52 1.00 19.34
CA GLY A 61 10.51 0.19 20.06
C GLY A 61 10.09 -1.27 20.29
N VAL A 62 9.11 -1.78 19.54
CA VAL A 62 8.77 -3.20 19.54
C VAL A 62 9.92 -3.98 18.90
N SER A 63 10.38 -5.06 19.54
CA SER A 63 11.46 -5.88 18.97
C SER A 63 11.05 -6.58 17.68
N LYS A 64 12.03 -6.84 16.80
CA LYS A 64 11.82 -7.53 15.52
C LYS A 64 11.10 -8.87 15.70
N ASP A 65 11.51 -9.65 16.70
CA ASP A 65 10.89 -10.95 16.99
C ASP A 65 9.42 -10.83 17.40
N LYS A 66 9.07 -9.77 18.14
CA LYS A 66 7.68 -9.53 18.55
C LYS A 66 6.84 -9.06 17.38
N ALA A 67 7.35 -8.16 16.54
CA ALA A 67 6.69 -7.77 15.30
C ALA A 67 6.49 -8.96 14.35
N LYS A 68 7.51 -9.82 14.19
CA LYS A 68 7.38 -11.07 13.42
C LYS A 68 6.25 -11.95 13.94
N LYS A 69 6.16 -12.17 15.25
CA LYS A 69 5.05 -12.94 15.85
C LYS A 69 3.69 -12.30 15.62
N ASN A 70 3.60 -10.97 15.57
CA ASN A 70 2.37 -10.24 15.24
C ASN A 70 1.98 -10.46 13.78
N LEU A 71 2.94 -10.39 12.85
CA LEU A 71 2.74 -10.69 11.44
C LEU A 71 2.31 -12.14 11.21
N ASP A 72 2.97 -13.11 11.83
CA ASP A 72 2.61 -14.53 11.70
C ASP A 72 1.15 -14.78 12.15
N LYS A 73 0.67 -14.04 13.16
CA LYS A 73 -0.75 -14.08 13.59
C LYS A 73 -1.68 -13.38 12.60
N ALA A 74 -1.24 -12.29 11.99
CA ALA A 74 -1.99 -11.58 10.95
C ALA A 74 -2.12 -12.43 9.68
N LEU A 75 -1.05 -13.12 9.28
CA LEU A 75 -1.03 -13.96 8.09
C LEU A 75 -2.02 -15.11 8.21
N LYS A 76 -2.09 -15.74 9.39
CA LYS A 76 -3.13 -16.75 9.70
C LYS A 76 -4.56 -16.25 9.57
N ARG A 77 -4.80 -14.93 9.68
CA ARG A 77 -6.13 -14.34 9.43
C ARG A 77 -6.34 -14.12 7.94
N VAL A 78 -5.31 -13.70 7.21
CA VAL A 78 -5.33 -13.59 5.75
C VAL A 78 -5.59 -14.95 5.11
N GLU A 79 -4.87 -16.00 5.51
CA GLU A 79 -5.06 -17.39 5.06
C GLU A 79 -6.49 -17.91 5.24
N LYS A 80 -7.19 -17.45 6.27
CA LYS A 80 -8.59 -17.83 6.53
C LYS A 80 -9.58 -17.07 5.65
N GLY A 81 -9.24 -15.85 5.25
CA GLY A 81 -10.11 -14.96 4.46
C GLY A 81 -9.86 -15.03 2.95
N PHE A 82 -8.69 -15.50 2.52
CA PHE A 82 -8.29 -15.57 1.12
C PHE A 82 -8.04 -17.01 0.67
N SER A 83 -8.77 -17.44 -0.36
CA SER A 83 -8.64 -18.78 -0.95
C SER A 83 -7.48 -18.89 -1.95
N LYS A 84 -6.99 -17.77 -2.49
CA LYS A 84 -5.92 -17.72 -3.48
C LYS A 84 -4.55 -17.78 -2.80
N LYS A 85 -3.92 -18.96 -2.80
CA LYS A 85 -2.63 -19.21 -2.15
C LYS A 85 -1.51 -18.28 -2.64
N ASP A 86 -1.44 -18.01 -3.93
CA ASP A 86 -0.39 -17.17 -4.51
C ASP A 86 -0.45 -15.73 -3.94
N MET A 87 -1.65 -15.22 -3.69
CA MET A 87 -1.84 -13.90 -3.08
C MET A 87 -1.44 -13.88 -1.60
N VAL A 88 -1.71 -14.97 -0.88
CA VAL A 88 -1.25 -15.10 0.50
C VAL A 88 0.28 -15.13 0.57
N SER A 89 0.94 -15.87 -0.33
CA SER A 89 2.40 -15.92 -0.43
C SER A 89 2.97 -14.54 -0.74
N PHE A 90 2.41 -13.83 -1.72
CA PHE A 90 2.83 -12.46 -2.05
C PHE A 90 2.74 -11.50 -0.84
N ILE A 91 1.64 -11.59 -0.07
CA ILE A 91 1.45 -10.79 1.14
C ILE A 91 2.52 -11.14 2.20
N ASP A 92 2.77 -12.43 2.45
CA ASP A 92 3.80 -12.85 3.40
C ASP A 92 5.19 -12.34 2.98
N GLU A 93 5.57 -12.55 1.72
CA GLU A 93 6.86 -12.08 1.18
C GLU A 93 7.03 -10.56 1.34
N THR A 94 5.99 -9.80 1.00
CA THR A 94 5.99 -8.33 1.20
C THR A 94 6.20 -7.96 2.66
N TRP A 95 5.52 -8.65 3.59
CA TRP A 95 5.66 -8.39 5.02
C TRP A 95 7.04 -8.79 5.57
N GLN A 96 7.58 -9.95 5.17
CA GLN A 96 8.92 -10.36 5.57
C GLN A 96 9.99 -9.39 5.05
N ASN A 97 9.86 -8.94 3.80
CA ASN A 97 10.75 -7.95 3.21
C ASN A 97 10.67 -6.61 3.94
N GLY A 98 9.44 -6.12 4.18
CA GLY A 98 9.19 -4.91 4.98
C GLY A 98 9.83 -5.01 6.36
N LEU A 99 9.64 -6.13 7.08
CA LEU A 99 10.23 -6.39 8.38
C LEU A 99 11.76 -6.33 8.34
N ASN A 100 12.37 -6.91 7.31
CA ASN A 100 13.83 -6.95 7.17
C ASN A 100 14.45 -5.60 6.83
N ILE A 101 13.74 -4.76 6.10
CA ILE A 101 14.20 -3.42 5.71
C ILE A 101 13.96 -2.43 6.85
N ILE A 102 12.72 -2.34 7.35
CA ILE A 102 12.31 -1.37 8.37
C ILE A 102 13.15 -1.49 9.65
N TYR A 103 13.42 -2.72 10.11
CA TYR A 103 14.20 -2.92 11.34
C TYR A 103 15.70 -2.58 11.22
N LYS A 104 16.17 -2.20 10.04
CA LYS A 104 17.52 -1.64 9.83
C LYS A 104 17.54 -0.11 9.83
N MET A 105 16.36 0.53 9.81
CA MET A 105 16.21 1.98 9.75
C MET A 105 16.24 2.58 11.17
N PRO A 106 16.58 3.86 11.32
CA PRO A 106 16.55 4.52 12.62
C PRO A 106 15.13 4.60 13.21
N VAL A 107 15.06 4.61 14.54
CA VAL A 107 13.88 5.04 15.30
C VAL A 107 14.03 6.53 15.56
N TYR A 108 13.01 7.31 15.23
CA TYR A 108 13.01 8.75 15.43
C TYR A 108 12.43 9.11 16.79
N ASP A 109 12.81 10.25 17.35
CA ASP A 109 12.22 10.74 18.60
C ASP A 109 10.97 11.62 18.33
N ASP A 110 11.05 12.44 17.28
CA ASP A 110 9.98 13.37 16.92
C ASP A 110 8.76 12.66 16.30
N LYS A 111 7.57 13.12 16.68
CA LYS A 111 6.31 12.53 16.21
C LYS A 111 6.12 12.70 14.70
N ALA A 112 6.43 13.86 14.13
CA ALA A 112 6.25 14.11 12.71
C ALA A 112 7.21 13.26 11.88
N ASP A 113 8.44 13.05 12.35
CA ASP A 113 9.40 12.16 11.69
C ASP A 113 8.97 10.69 11.74
N LYS A 114 8.41 10.22 12.87
CA LYS A 114 7.80 8.88 12.95
C LYS A 114 6.65 8.71 11.96
N GLU A 115 5.73 9.68 11.91
CA GLU A 115 4.59 9.64 11.00
C GLU A 115 5.06 9.66 9.54
N ARG A 116 6.05 10.50 9.21
CA ARG A 116 6.65 10.55 7.88
C ARG A 116 7.33 9.23 7.50
N PHE A 117 8.07 8.62 8.42
CA PHE A 117 8.70 7.32 8.20
C PHE A 117 7.66 6.26 7.85
N VAL A 118 6.57 6.20 8.63
CA VAL A 118 5.47 5.25 8.40
C VAL A 118 4.80 5.51 7.05
N GLN A 119 4.50 6.77 6.73
CA GLN A 119 3.90 7.13 5.45
C GLN A 119 4.77 6.70 4.26
N GLN A 120 6.08 6.98 4.32
CA GLN A 120 7.02 6.61 3.26
C GLN A 120 7.14 5.09 3.10
N ALA A 121 7.10 4.34 4.20
CA ALA A 121 7.10 2.88 4.14
C ALA A 121 5.85 2.33 3.45
N VAL A 122 4.68 2.89 3.75
CA VAL A 122 3.40 2.50 3.13
C VAL A 122 3.35 2.90 1.65
N GLU A 123 3.71 4.13 1.30
CA GLU A 123 3.76 4.59 -0.09
C GLU A 123 4.73 3.75 -0.93
N GLY A 124 5.90 3.43 -0.37
CA GLY A 124 6.87 2.54 -1.01
C GLY A 124 6.29 1.14 -1.26
N SER A 125 5.59 0.58 -0.28
CA SER A 125 4.94 -0.73 -0.39
C SER A 125 3.80 -0.74 -1.42
N LEU A 126 2.95 0.30 -1.43
CA LEU A 126 1.85 0.41 -2.39
C LEU A 126 2.38 0.49 -3.82
N ASN A 127 3.38 1.35 -4.04
CA ASN A 127 3.99 1.53 -5.36
C ASN A 127 4.66 0.24 -5.85
N ALA A 128 5.38 -0.47 -4.98
CA ALA A 128 5.99 -1.75 -5.32
C ALA A 128 4.92 -2.80 -5.70
N CYS A 129 3.86 -2.91 -4.90
CA CYS A 129 2.79 -3.87 -5.18
C CYS A 129 2.07 -3.62 -6.50
N PHE A 130 1.70 -2.37 -6.79
CA PHE A 130 1.06 -2.07 -8.08
C PHE A 130 1.99 -2.37 -9.25
N ASN A 131 3.29 -2.06 -9.15
CA ASN A 131 4.26 -2.39 -10.20
C ASN A 131 4.41 -3.91 -10.41
N ASP A 132 4.36 -4.70 -9.35
CA ASP A 132 4.53 -6.16 -9.42
C ASP A 132 3.25 -6.89 -9.90
N LEU A 133 2.06 -6.27 -9.74
CA LEU A 133 0.77 -6.86 -10.13
C LEU A 133 0.20 -6.32 -11.45
N ASP A 134 0.68 -5.16 -11.93
CA ASP A 134 0.33 -4.62 -13.25
C ASP A 134 1.15 -5.24 -14.41
N GLY A 135 2.20 -6.01 -14.10
CA GLY A 135 3.08 -6.71 -15.07
C GLY A 135 2.65 -8.12 -15.42
#